data_AF-A0A6V7LN36-F1
#
_entry.id   AF-A0A6V7LN36-F1
#
_cell.length_a   1.000
_cell.length_b   1.000
_cell.length_c   1.000
_cell.angle_alpha   90.00
_cell.angle_beta   90.00
_cell.angle_gamma   90.00
#
_symmetry.space_group_name_H-M   'P 1'
#
loop_
_entity.id
_entity.type
_entity.pdbx_description
1 polymer ?
#
loop_
_entity_poly.entity_id
_entity_poly.type
_entity_poly.pdbx_seq_one_letter_code
_entity_poly.pdbx_strand_id
1 'polypeptide(L)' 'TVKAFLPDMMKDNKGHIVSIASLAGHVGIPKLVDYCASKFAAVGFDEALRMELE' A
#
# COMPACT_ATOMS: atom_id res chain seq x y z
N THR A 1 1.36 -9.43 -5.11
CA THR A 1 0.83 -10.03 -3.87
C THR A 1 -0.64 -9.74 -3.68
N VAL A 2 -1.07 -8.50 -3.41
CA VAL A 2 -2.49 -8.17 -3.16
C VAL A 2 -3.44 -8.72 -4.21
N LYS A 3 -3.20 -8.46 -5.50
CA LYS A 3 -4.02 -9.00 -6.61
C LYS A 3 -4.25 -10.52 -6.55
N ALA A 4 -3.29 -11.29 -6.03
CA ALA A 4 -3.38 -12.75 -5.97
C ALA A 4 -4.16 -13.25 -4.77
N PHE A 5 -4.10 -12.57 -3.62
CA PHE A 5 -4.71 -13.04 -2.37
C PHE A 5 -6.02 -12.33 -2.01
N LEU A 6 -6.23 -11.11 -2.50
CA LEU A 6 -7.40 -10.30 -2.16
C LEU A 6 -8.74 -10.97 -2.52
N PRO A 7 -8.91 -11.63 -3.69
CA PRO A 7 -10.18 -12.29 -4.02
C PRO A 7 -10.61 -13.34 -2.98
N ASP A 8 -9.67 -14.16 -2.51
CA ASP A 8 -9.95 -15.20 -1.51
C ASP A 8 -10.21 -14.57 -0.12
N MET A 9 -9.45 -13.52 0.25
CA MET A 9 -9.70 -12.78 1.51
C MET A 9 -11.11 -12.16 1.54
N MET A 10 -11.59 -11.63 0.41
CA MET A 10 -12.94 -11.08 0.29
C MET A 10 -14.00 -12.18 0.37
N LYS A 11 -13.77 -13.31 -0.31
CA LYS A 11 -14.68 -14.48 -0.27
C LYS A 11 -14.86 -15.01 1.16
N ASP A 12 -13.78 -15.06 1.92
CA ASP A 12 -13.79 -15.55 3.30
C ASP A 12 -14.14 -14.46 4.34
N ASN A 13 -14.35 -13.21 3.88
CA ASN A 13 -14.54 -12.01 4.71
C ASN A 13 -13.50 -11.89 5.84
N LYS A 14 -12.24 -12.24 5.54
CA LYS A 14 -11.16 -12.34 6.51
C LYS A 14 -9.79 -12.20 5.85
N GLY A 15 -8.99 -11.26 6.35
CA GLY A 15 -7.61 -11.09 5.91
C GLY A 15 -7.05 -9.74 6.33
N HIS A 16 -5.73 -9.64 6.43
CA HIS A 16 -5.02 -8.39 6.67
C HIS A 16 -3.92 -8.21 5.62
N ILE A 17 -3.87 -7.04 5.01
CA ILE A 17 -2.81 -6.63 4.07
C ILE A 17 -1.93 -5.63 4.81
N VAL A 18 -0.62 -5.88 4.82
CA VAL A 18 0.37 -5.02 5.46
C VAL A 18 1.50 -4.76 4.46
N SER A 19 1.74 -3.50 4.14
CA SER A 19 2.85 -3.07 3.27
C SER A 19 3.99 -2.46 4.09
N ILE A 20 5.24 -2.76 3.71
CA ILE A 20 6.41 -2.12 4.33
C ILE A 20 6.71 -0.79 3.64
N ALA A 21 6.31 0.30 4.28
CA ALA A 21 6.53 1.67 3.81
C ALA A 21 7.81 2.29 4.40
N SER A 22 7.83 3.62 4.52
CA SER A 22 8.91 4.43 5.10
C SER A 22 8.34 5.80 5.46
N LEU A 23 9.02 6.56 6.32
CA LEU A 23 8.76 8.01 6.48
C LEU A 23 8.77 8.73 5.12
N ALA A 24 9.61 8.25 4.20
CA ALA A 24 9.70 8.73 2.82
C ALA A 24 8.42 8.55 1.99
N GLY A 25 7.39 7.85 2.50
CA GLY A 25 6.07 7.77 1.88
C GLY A 25 5.14 8.93 2.21
N HIS A 26 5.56 9.82 3.11
CA HIS A 26 4.82 11.02 3.50
C HIS A 26 5.58 12.31 3.24
N VAL A 27 6.91 12.25 3.12
CA VAL A 27 7.76 13.43 2.86
C VAL A 27 8.91 13.08 1.92
N GLY A 28 9.27 14.02 1.04
CA GLY A 28 10.40 13.89 0.14
C GLY A 28 11.74 14.05 0.86
N ILE A 29 12.72 13.22 0.50
CA ILE A 29 14.09 13.30 1.03
C ILE A 29 15.04 13.57 -0.14
N PRO A 30 15.95 14.57 -0.03
CA PRO A 30 16.93 14.85 -1.07
C PRO A 30 17.73 13.61 -1.48
N LYS A 31 18.00 13.48 -2.79
CA LYS A 31 18.74 12.37 -3.41
C LYS A 31 18.04 11.00 -3.40
N LEU A 32 16.77 10.92 -2.98
CA LEU A 32 15.99 9.68 -2.90
C LEU A 32 14.68 9.77 -3.71
N VAL A 33 14.68 10.46 -4.85
CA VAL A 33 13.44 10.80 -5.59
C VAL A 33 12.64 9.55 -5.98
N ASP A 34 13.31 8.57 -6.58
CA ASP A 34 12.74 7.28 -6.98
C ASP A 34 12.27 6.45 -5.78
N TYR A 35 13.07 6.41 -4.71
CA TYR A 35 12.70 5.72 -3.47
C TYR A 35 11.48 6.37 -2.80
N CYS A 36 11.47 7.70 -2.61
CA CYS A 36 10.33 8.44 -2.09
C CYS A 36 9.08 8.17 -2.94
N ALA A 37 9.18 8.28 -4.27
CA ALA A 37 8.05 7.98 -5.16
C ALA A 37 7.49 6.58 -4.93
N SER A 38 8.34 5.56 -4.80
CA SER A 38 7.89 4.19 -4.52
C SER A 38 7.17 4.04 -3.17
N LYS A 39 7.56 4.82 -2.17
CA LYS A 39 6.97 4.78 -0.82
C LYS A 39 5.68 5.59 -0.72
N PHE A 40 5.58 6.71 -1.43
CA PHE A 40 4.31 7.41 -1.61
C PHE A 40 3.30 6.52 -2.34
N ALA A 41 3.74 5.78 -3.37
CA ALA A 41 2.88 4.83 -4.08
C ALA A 41 2.39 3.71 -3.15
N ALA A 42 3.23 3.19 -2.25
CA ALA A 42 2.82 2.17 -1.28
C ALA A 42 1.75 2.70 -0.30
N VAL A 43 1.95 3.90 0.25
CA VAL A 43 0.99 4.52 1.17
C VAL A 43 -0.34 4.80 0.46
N GLY A 44 -0.30 5.45 -0.71
CA GLY A 44 -1.50 5.79 -1.48
C GLY A 44 -2.24 4.55 -1.98
N PHE A 45 -1.52 3.48 -2.30
CA PHE A 45 -2.12 2.19 -2.66
C PHE A 45 -2.91 1.58 -1.50
N ASP A 46 -2.33 1.52 -0.29
CA ASP A 46 -3.03 0.98 0.88
C ASP A 46 -4.25 1.85 1.25
N GLU A 47 -4.14 3.18 1.15
CA GLU A 47 -5.26 4.10 1.40
C GLU A 47 -6.41 3.91 0.40
N ALA A 48 -6.10 3.92 -0.90
CA ALA A 48 -7.08 3.72 -1.96
C ALA A 48 -7.73 2.34 -1.86
N LEU A 49 -6.94 1.29 -1.63
CA LEU A 49 -7.45 -0.06 -1.49
C LEU A 49 -8.39 -0.18 -0.29
N ARG A 50 -8.07 0.43 0.86
CA ARG A 50 -8.98 0.45 2.01
C ARG A 50 -10.32 1.09 1.64
N MET A 51 -10.30 2.23 0.94
CA MET A 51 -11.52 2.91 0.51
C MET A 51 -12.35 2.09 -0.49
N GLU A 52 -11.72 1.29 -1.34
CA GLU A 52 -12.44 0.37 -2.25
C GLU A 52 -13.08 -0.83 -1.52
N LEU A 53 -12.61 -1.16 -0.31
CA LEU A 53 -13.08 -2.30 0.49
C LEU A 53 -14.11 -1.92 1.58
N GLU A 54 -14.35 -0.63 1.79
CA GLU A 54 -15.43 -0.10 2.65
C GLU A 54 -16.78 -0.08 1.92
#